data_AF-A0A933Z731-F1
#
_entry.id   AF-A0A933Z731-F1
#
_cell.length_a   1.000
_cell.length_b   1.000
_cell.length_c   1.000
_cell.angle_alpha   90.00
_cell.angle_beta   90.00
_cell.angle_gamma   90.00
#
_symmetry.space_group_name_H-M   'P 1'
#
loop_
_entity.id
_entity.type
_entity.pdbx_description
1 polymer ?
#
loop_
_entity_poly.entity_id
_entity_poly.type
_entity_poly.pdbx_seq_one_letter_code
_entity_poly.pdbx_strand_id
1 'polypeptide(L)'
;MRIMQRIAAASWIGWVLVTLCSCGHDWESLETDPGSQPGAGQAGSVQAKGGEAGTAATNGGSGGQGDAGGSTGLGGKSGEGGNGGGGSGGIGGGGSGGESGQGGKSGQGGNGGVGSGGIGGGGSGGQGGGALGSAALVPLPGGFSIDSTEVTRSQYAVWLATVPAATGQSASCSWNVDFAPSASCMGAASVCAGAGCGDHPQVCVDWCDAVAYCAAVGKRLCGQVGGGATPWGSYAQSASSQWMAACSASGGQKYAFGNGYSAVACNGPDHPATGCAGGSCTTQQAGVLQSCQGTGAYAGVFDMSGNAQEWEDSCNGLQGGADLCQVRGGAFSSGDGKSTLRCSSGLVTVRRDTADPALGFRCCSP
;
A
#
# COMPACT_ATOMS: atom_id res chain seq x y z
N MET A 1 -45.91 -55.50 -46.63
CA MET A 1 -45.12 -56.52 -47.35
C MET A 1 -44.00 -56.98 -46.41
N ARG A 2 -44.01 -58.27 -46.04
CA ARG A 2 -42.91 -59.21 -45.71
C ARG A 2 -41.51 -58.65 -45.35
N ILE A 3 -40.66 -59.18 -44.45
CA ILE A 3 -40.59 -60.25 -43.42
C ILE A 3 -39.07 -60.33 -43.01
N MET A 4 -38.74 -60.70 -41.76
CA MET A 4 -37.45 -61.29 -41.25
C MET A 4 -36.14 -60.46 -41.26
N GLN A 5 -35.10 -60.67 -40.43
CA GLN A 5 -34.80 -61.33 -39.13
C GLN A 5 -33.33 -61.00 -38.76
N ARG A 6 -33.03 -60.83 -37.46
CA ARG A 6 -31.81 -61.19 -36.67
C ARG A 6 -30.39 -60.74 -37.11
N ILE A 7 -29.60 -60.24 -36.16
CA ILE A 7 -28.38 -60.87 -35.55
C ILE A 7 -27.72 -59.89 -34.54
N ALA A 8 -27.15 -60.45 -33.48
CA ALA A 8 -26.51 -59.83 -32.31
C ALA A 8 -25.01 -59.52 -32.50
N ALA A 9 -24.43 -58.65 -31.65
CA ALA A 9 -23.15 -58.89 -30.96
C ALA A 9 -22.77 -57.75 -30.00
N ALA A 10 -22.20 -58.15 -28.86
CA ALA A 10 -21.71 -57.34 -27.76
C ALA A 10 -20.37 -56.64 -28.04
N SER A 11 -20.01 -55.60 -27.27
CA SER A 11 -18.64 -55.09 -27.16
C SER A 11 -18.31 -54.67 -25.73
N TRP A 12 -17.05 -54.92 -25.39
CA TRP A 12 -16.47 -55.13 -24.08
C TRP A 12 -16.01 -53.85 -23.37
N ILE A 13 -15.97 -53.94 -22.04
CA ILE A 13 -15.43 -52.98 -21.06
C ILE A 13 -13.91 -53.15 -20.98
N GLY A 14 -13.16 -52.04 -21.05
CA GLY A 14 -11.73 -51.99 -20.73
C GLY A 14 -11.46 -50.99 -19.60
N TRP A 15 -10.95 -51.49 -18.47
CA TRP A 15 -10.44 -50.71 -17.33
C TRP A 15 -8.93 -50.43 -17.52
N VAL A 16 -8.47 -49.23 -17.13
CA VAL A 16 -7.05 -48.90 -16.98
C VAL A 16 -6.78 -48.55 -15.52
N LEU A 17 -5.93 -49.34 -14.87
CA LEU A 17 -5.30 -49.08 -13.58
C LEU A 17 -4.05 -48.21 -13.77
N VAL A 18 -3.84 -47.22 -12.90
CA VAL A 18 -2.54 -46.54 -12.72
C VAL A 18 -2.11 -46.69 -11.26
N THR A 19 -0.91 -47.23 -11.10
CA THR A 19 -0.28 -47.65 -9.85
C THR A 19 0.41 -46.48 -9.14
N LEU A 20 0.22 -46.39 -7.82
CA LEU A 20 0.95 -45.51 -6.89
C LEU A 20 2.34 -46.10 -6.58
N CYS A 21 3.37 -45.25 -6.56
CA CYS A 21 4.69 -45.56 -6.01
C CYS A 21 4.98 -44.60 -4.85
N SER A 22 5.35 -45.16 -3.69
CA SER A 22 5.72 -44.45 -2.46
C SER A 22 7.21 -44.60 -2.23
N CYS A 23 7.91 -43.53 -1.84
CA CYS A 23 9.17 -43.57 -1.12
C CYS A 23 9.13 -42.49 -0.02
N GLY A 24 9.31 -42.90 1.24
CA GLY A 24 9.57 -42.00 2.36
C GLY A 24 11.07 -41.73 2.53
N HIS A 25 11.42 -40.77 3.38
CA HIS A 25 12.50 -40.86 4.38
C HIS A 25 12.50 -39.60 5.27
N ASP A 26 12.67 -39.87 6.56
CA ASP A 26 12.67 -38.97 7.71
C ASP A 26 13.89 -38.04 7.76
N TRP A 27 13.75 -36.84 8.34
CA TRP A 27 14.86 -36.14 8.98
C TRP A 27 14.36 -35.26 10.14
N GLU A 28 14.53 -35.74 11.36
CA GLU A 28 14.29 -35.00 12.59
C GLU A 28 15.60 -34.93 13.40
N SER A 29 15.85 -33.75 13.98
CA SER A 29 16.72 -33.47 15.14
C SER A 29 18.24 -33.70 15.05
N LEU A 30 19.00 -32.63 15.31
CA LEU A 30 20.17 -32.65 16.19
C LEU A 30 20.44 -31.23 16.70
N GLU A 31 19.93 -30.94 17.89
CA GLU A 31 20.52 -29.96 18.80
C GLU A 31 21.79 -30.57 19.41
N THR A 32 22.84 -29.77 19.61
CA THR A 32 23.70 -29.81 20.82
C THR A 32 24.72 -28.66 20.77
N ASP A 33 24.62 -27.77 21.75
CA ASP A 33 25.70 -26.94 22.31
C ASP A 33 26.01 -27.57 23.70
N PRO A 34 27.27 -27.64 24.20
CA PRO A 34 27.86 -26.47 24.87
C PRO A 34 29.40 -26.33 24.78
N GLY A 35 29.87 -25.10 24.59
CA GLY A 35 30.87 -24.39 25.43
C GLY A 35 32.31 -24.91 25.57
N SER A 36 33.29 -24.05 25.23
CA SER A 36 34.49 -23.75 26.06
C SER A 36 35.46 -22.77 25.35
N GLN A 37 35.84 -21.68 26.05
CA GLN A 37 37.08 -20.92 25.79
C GLN A 37 38.27 -21.66 26.44
N PRO A 38 39.53 -21.51 25.97
CA PRO A 38 40.37 -20.37 26.36
C PRO A 38 41.40 -19.90 25.30
N GLY A 39 42.00 -18.72 25.55
CA GLY A 39 43.44 -18.54 25.28
C GLY A 39 43.85 -17.44 24.30
N ALA A 40 44.53 -16.43 24.86
CA ALA A 40 45.23 -15.35 24.18
C ALA A 40 46.38 -15.82 23.27
N GLY A 41 46.75 -15.01 22.26
CA GLY A 41 48.03 -15.20 21.58
C GLY A 41 48.24 -14.45 20.26
N GLN A 42 48.83 -13.26 20.37
CA GLN A 42 49.88 -12.69 19.52
C GLN A 42 49.63 -12.18 18.08
N ALA A 43 50.12 -10.95 17.95
CA ALA A 43 50.49 -10.19 16.77
C ALA A 43 51.31 -10.96 15.72
N GLY A 44 51.12 -10.58 14.46
CA GLY A 44 51.96 -10.98 13.34
C GLY A 44 51.72 -10.09 12.13
N SER A 45 52.29 -8.90 12.17
CA SER A 45 52.49 -8.02 11.01
C SER A 45 53.37 -8.72 9.97
N VAL A 46 52.92 -8.79 8.72
CA VAL A 46 53.85 -9.02 7.59
C VAL A 46 53.55 -8.02 6.48
N GLN A 47 54.59 -7.29 6.15
CA GLN A 47 54.67 -6.18 5.23
C GLN A 47 55.28 -6.68 3.90
N ALA A 48 54.69 -6.23 2.80
CA ALA A 48 55.25 -5.95 1.46
C ALA A 48 56.08 -7.00 0.69
N LYS A 49 55.66 -7.20 -0.57
CA LYS A 49 56.43 -7.08 -1.84
C LYS A 49 55.44 -7.45 -2.97
N GLY A 50 55.18 -6.65 -4.00
CA GLY A 50 56.11 -6.06 -4.96
C GLY A 50 56.15 -6.97 -6.20
N GLY A 51 55.62 -6.51 -7.35
CA GLY A 51 55.72 -7.25 -8.61
C GLY A 51 54.82 -6.69 -9.73
N GLU A 52 55.44 -6.04 -10.70
CA GLU A 52 54.86 -5.42 -11.90
C GLU A 52 54.49 -6.41 -13.01
N ALA A 53 53.61 -5.94 -13.90
CA ALA A 53 53.53 -6.13 -15.35
C ALA A 53 53.52 -7.54 -15.98
N GLY A 54 52.42 -7.84 -16.69
CA GLY A 54 52.34 -8.88 -17.71
C GLY A 54 51.21 -8.60 -18.71
N THR A 55 51.57 -8.24 -19.94
CA THR A 55 50.71 -8.01 -21.11
C THR A 55 50.24 -9.31 -21.77
N ALA A 56 48.97 -9.39 -22.21
CA ALA A 56 48.47 -10.19 -23.36
C ALA A 56 46.98 -9.80 -23.61
N ALA A 57 46.63 -9.14 -24.72
CA ALA A 57 46.29 -9.70 -26.05
C ALA A 57 44.82 -10.15 -26.21
N THR A 58 44.03 -9.27 -26.84
CA THR A 58 43.01 -9.43 -27.90
C THR A 58 42.20 -10.73 -28.07
N ASN A 59 40.87 -10.57 -28.06
CA ASN A 59 39.85 -11.06 -29.00
C ASN A 59 38.48 -10.57 -28.48
N GLY A 60 37.49 -10.08 -29.22
CA GLY A 60 37.19 -10.05 -30.65
C GLY A 60 35.66 -10.15 -30.79
N GLY A 61 35.04 -9.23 -31.53
CA GLY A 61 33.74 -9.48 -32.17
C GLY A 61 32.50 -8.79 -31.61
N SER A 62 32.10 -7.68 -32.23
CA SER A 62 30.70 -7.34 -32.41
C SER A 62 30.54 -6.52 -33.70
N GLY A 63 30.06 -7.19 -34.74
CA GLY A 63 29.55 -6.59 -35.98
C GLY A 63 28.13 -7.09 -36.23
N GLY A 64 27.27 -6.20 -36.74
CA GLY A 64 25.95 -6.58 -37.23
C GLY A 64 24.88 -5.50 -37.06
N GLN A 65 24.83 -4.55 -38.00
CA GLN A 65 23.61 -3.80 -38.37
C GLN A 65 22.71 -4.67 -39.26
N GLY A 66 21.40 -4.36 -39.32
CA GLY A 66 20.56 -4.67 -40.48
C GLY A 66 19.10 -5.03 -40.21
N ASP A 67 18.23 -4.02 -40.28
CA ASP A 67 16.97 -3.91 -41.04
C ASP A 67 15.85 -4.99 -41.04
N ALA A 68 14.65 -4.49 -40.70
CA ALA A 68 13.39 -4.48 -41.46
C ALA A 68 12.65 -5.77 -41.92
N GLY A 69 11.32 -5.73 -41.72
CA GLY A 69 10.27 -6.59 -42.31
C GLY A 69 9.42 -7.26 -41.22
N GLY A 70 8.10 -7.13 -41.09
CA GLY A 70 7.02 -6.65 -41.96
C GLY A 70 5.86 -7.68 -41.91
N SER A 71 4.61 -7.20 -42.00
CA SER A 71 3.31 -7.94 -42.16
C SER A 71 2.67 -8.52 -40.88
N THR A 72 1.34 -8.54 -40.65
CA THR A 72 0.08 -8.07 -41.31
C THR A 72 -1.05 -8.28 -40.28
N GLY A 73 -2.01 -7.38 -40.02
CA GLY A 73 -3.23 -7.05 -40.78
C GLY A 73 -4.22 -6.36 -39.80
N LEU A 74 -4.79 -5.18 -40.06
CA LEU A 74 -5.98 -4.85 -40.90
C LEU A 74 -7.22 -5.69 -40.52
N GLY A 75 -8.41 -5.16 -40.25
CA GLY A 75 -9.01 -3.81 -40.34
C GLY A 75 -10.36 -3.79 -39.57
N GLY A 76 -10.89 -2.64 -39.16
CA GLY A 76 -11.89 -1.84 -39.91
C GLY A 76 -13.28 -1.97 -39.23
N LYS A 77 -13.74 -0.98 -38.44
CA LYS A 77 -14.51 0.23 -38.74
C LYS A 77 -16.03 0.05 -39.02
N SER A 78 -16.82 0.69 -38.13
CA SER A 78 -18.04 1.51 -38.32
C SER A 78 -19.12 1.15 -39.34
N GLY A 79 -20.40 1.26 -38.91
CA GLY A 79 -21.55 1.47 -39.80
C GLY A 79 -22.86 1.67 -39.03
N GLU A 80 -23.49 2.83 -39.22
CA GLU A 80 -24.83 3.22 -38.76
C GLU A 80 -25.96 2.59 -39.59
N GLY A 81 -27.19 2.60 -39.03
CA GLY A 81 -28.41 2.91 -39.79
C GLY A 81 -29.33 1.73 -40.17
N GLY A 82 -30.59 1.78 -39.70
CA GLY A 82 -31.68 0.94 -40.18
C GLY A 82 -33.00 1.15 -39.44
N ASN A 83 -33.92 1.88 -40.07
CA ASN A 83 -35.26 2.23 -39.60
C ASN A 83 -36.34 1.26 -40.15
N GLY A 84 -37.49 1.18 -39.47
CA GLY A 84 -38.73 0.53 -39.91
C GLY A 84 -39.30 -0.41 -38.84
N GLY A 85 -40.55 -0.35 -38.38
CA GLY A 85 -41.75 0.36 -38.79
C GLY A 85 -42.96 -0.58 -38.58
N GLY A 86 -44.01 -0.14 -37.88
CA GLY A 86 -45.39 -0.57 -38.17
C GLY A 86 -46.21 -1.28 -37.07
N GLY A 87 -47.15 -0.51 -36.49
CA GLY A 87 -48.54 -0.89 -36.19
C GLY A 87 -48.83 -1.61 -34.86
N SER A 88 -50.01 -1.51 -34.23
CA SER A 88 -51.20 -0.66 -34.33
C SER A 88 -52.18 -1.17 -33.24
N GLY A 89 -52.86 -0.25 -32.54
CA GLY A 89 -54.13 -0.48 -31.82
C GLY A 89 -54.01 -1.08 -30.41
N GLY A 90 -54.69 -0.59 -29.38
CA GLY A 90 -55.69 0.45 -29.24
C GLY A 90 -56.49 0.22 -27.94
N ILE A 91 -56.95 1.32 -27.32
CA ILE A 91 -58.17 1.48 -26.50
C ILE A 91 -58.25 0.66 -25.18
N GLY A 92 -58.54 1.21 -23.99
CA GLY A 92 -58.93 2.55 -23.56
C GLY A 92 -59.45 2.52 -22.10
N GLY A 93 -59.73 3.72 -21.55
CA GLY A 93 -60.59 4.01 -20.38
C GLY A 93 -60.05 3.57 -19.02
N GLY A 94 -59.96 4.39 -17.97
CA GLY A 94 -60.74 5.56 -17.60
C GLY A 94 -61.43 5.29 -16.25
N GLY A 95 -61.19 6.12 -15.23
CA GLY A 95 -61.88 6.01 -13.95
C GLY A 95 -61.22 6.79 -12.82
N SER A 96 -61.65 8.03 -12.64
CA SER A 96 -61.28 8.95 -11.55
C SER A 96 -62.34 8.94 -10.43
N GLY A 97 -61.95 9.37 -9.23
CA GLY A 97 -62.82 9.70 -8.08
C GLY A 97 -62.35 8.98 -6.82
N GLY A 98 -62.27 9.55 -5.62
CA GLY A 98 -62.70 10.84 -5.08
C GLY A 98 -62.21 10.93 -3.62
N GLU A 99 -62.52 12.04 -2.97
CA GLU A 99 -61.82 12.62 -1.82
C GLU A 99 -62.18 12.09 -0.41
N SER A 100 -61.27 12.41 0.53
CA SER A 100 -61.51 12.85 1.92
C SER A 100 -61.88 11.84 3.01
N GLY A 101 -61.22 11.99 4.17
CA GLY A 101 -61.58 11.35 5.43
C GLY A 101 -60.52 11.51 6.53
N GLN A 102 -60.63 12.58 7.32
CA GLN A 102 -59.93 12.74 8.59
C GLN A 102 -60.45 11.74 9.65
N GLY A 103 -59.58 11.33 10.57
CA GLY A 103 -60.02 10.85 11.90
C GLY A 103 -59.06 9.87 12.56
N GLY A 104 -58.68 10.16 13.81
CA GLY A 104 -58.18 9.14 14.75
C GLY A 104 -56.87 9.46 15.46
N LYS A 105 -56.93 10.33 16.49
CA LYS A 105 -55.97 10.29 17.61
C LYS A 105 -56.49 9.31 18.66
N SER A 106 -55.68 8.33 19.06
CA SER A 106 -55.57 7.82 20.44
C SER A 106 -54.67 6.58 20.48
N GLY A 107 -53.70 6.55 21.40
CA GLY A 107 -52.92 5.35 21.70
C GLY A 107 -51.77 5.64 22.66
N GLN A 108 -52.06 5.56 23.97
CA GLN A 108 -51.08 5.54 25.05
C GLN A 108 -50.38 4.17 25.17
N GLY A 109 -49.18 4.19 25.75
CA GLY A 109 -48.50 3.05 26.40
C GLY A 109 -47.40 2.43 25.54
N GLY A 110 -46.19 2.16 26.02
CA GLY A 110 -45.61 2.26 27.36
C GLY A 110 -44.20 1.64 27.35
N ASN A 111 -43.47 1.89 28.44
CA ASN A 111 -42.22 1.25 28.92
C ASN A 111 -41.04 1.16 27.95
N GLY A 112 -39.86 1.66 28.27
CA GLY A 112 -39.14 1.49 29.53
C GLY A 112 -37.93 0.59 29.24
N GLY A 113 -36.71 1.06 29.48
CA GLY A 113 -35.55 0.19 29.29
C GLY A 113 -34.21 0.89 29.13
N VAL A 114 -33.64 1.26 30.28
CA VAL A 114 -32.22 1.16 30.66
C VAL A 114 -31.16 1.68 29.68
N GLY A 115 -30.53 2.79 30.09
CA GLY A 115 -29.29 3.26 29.50
C GLY A 115 -28.14 2.29 29.78
N SER A 116 -27.50 1.84 28.71
CA SER A 116 -26.12 1.37 28.73
C SER A 116 -25.26 2.49 28.15
N GLY A 117 -24.30 2.96 28.95
CA GLY A 117 -23.40 4.05 28.62
C GLY A 117 -22.66 3.79 27.31
N GLY A 118 -22.98 4.60 26.30
CA GLY A 118 -22.13 4.77 25.14
C GLY A 118 -20.91 5.60 25.55
N ILE A 119 -19.72 5.02 25.43
CA ILE A 119 -18.50 5.81 25.28
C ILE A 119 -18.43 6.17 23.79
N GLY A 120 -19.19 7.20 23.44
CA GLY A 120 -19.02 7.94 22.20
C GLY A 120 -18.21 9.20 22.48
N GLY A 121 -17.14 9.38 21.70
CA GLY A 121 -16.26 10.54 21.70
C GLY A 121 -14.95 10.14 21.05
N GLY A 122 -14.73 10.29 19.75
CA GLY A 122 -15.22 11.41 18.93
C GLY A 122 -14.65 12.72 19.47
N GLY A 123 -13.34 12.73 19.72
CA GLY A 123 -12.61 13.88 20.25
C GLY A 123 -11.52 14.27 19.28
N SER A 124 -11.77 15.39 18.59
CA SER A 124 -10.86 16.11 17.72
C SER A 124 -9.45 16.26 18.27
N GLY A 125 -8.47 16.16 17.36
CA GLY A 125 -7.24 16.93 17.35
C GLY A 125 -6.59 17.20 18.71
N GLY A 126 -5.85 16.21 19.21
CA GLY A 126 -4.83 16.48 20.22
C GLY A 126 -3.78 17.41 19.61
N GLN A 127 -3.90 18.71 19.88
CA GLN A 127 -2.83 19.68 19.69
C GLN A 127 -1.65 19.24 20.57
N GLY A 128 -0.67 18.61 19.93
CA GLY A 128 0.56 18.19 20.58
C GLY A 128 1.66 18.02 19.54
N GLY A 129 2.34 19.13 19.19
CA GLY A 129 3.61 19.08 18.47
C GLY A 129 3.84 20.20 17.46
N GLY A 130 4.31 21.36 17.96
CA GLY A 130 4.88 22.46 17.15
C GLY A 130 3.86 23.44 16.55
N ALA A 131 4.32 24.66 16.26
CA ALA A 131 3.52 25.74 15.64
C ALA A 131 2.88 25.37 14.29
N LEU A 132 3.30 24.25 13.69
CA LEU A 132 2.84 23.74 12.40
C LEU A 132 1.74 22.66 12.50
N GLY A 133 1.38 22.20 13.70
CA GLY A 133 0.25 21.28 13.89
C GLY A 133 0.42 19.89 13.27
N SER A 134 1.60 19.27 13.39
CA SER A 134 1.87 17.93 12.84
C SER A 134 1.11 16.79 13.53
N ALA A 135 1.08 15.59 12.93
CA ALA A 135 0.48 14.40 13.53
C ALA A 135 1.14 14.07 14.89
N ALA A 136 0.39 13.49 15.83
CA ALA A 136 0.94 13.14 17.14
C ALA A 136 1.93 11.98 17.01
N LEU A 137 3.05 12.04 17.72
CA LEU A 137 3.99 10.92 17.81
C LEU A 137 3.48 9.88 18.81
N VAL A 138 3.53 8.61 18.42
CA VAL A 138 3.31 7.45 19.28
C VAL A 138 4.67 6.85 19.65
N PRO A 139 5.07 6.85 20.92
CA PRO A 139 6.28 6.17 21.37
C PRO A 139 6.11 4.65 21.25
N LEU A 140 7.06 3.99 20.60
CA LEU A 140 7.00 2.55 20.34
C LEU A 140 8.11 1.78 21.06
N PRO A 141 7.89 0.46 21.32
CA PRO A 141 8.96 -0.43 21.71
C PRO A 141 10.10 -0.39 20.68
N GLY A 142 11.34 -0.36 21.15
CA GLY A 142 12.53 -0.15 20.30
C GLY A 142 13.12 1.26 20.41
N GLY A 143 12.51 2.13 21.23
CA GLY A 143 13.08 3.42 21.60
C GLY A 143 13.06 4.43 20.46
N PHE A 144 11.93 4.52 19.75
CA PHE A 144 11.66 5.52 18.74
C PHE A 144 10.18 5.90 18.78
N SER A 145 9.79 6.97 18.09
CA SER A 145 8.37 7.33 17.90
C SER A 145 8.02 7.45 16.42
N ILE A 146 6.77 7.21 16.09
CA ILE A 146 6.21 7.36 14.74
C ILE A 146 4.92 8.17 14.79
N ASP A 147 4.62 8.90 13.73
CA ASP A 147 3.34 9.60 13.62
C ASP A 147 2.17 8.61 13.67
N SER A 148 1.14 8.98 14.44
CA SER A 148 -0.07 8.19 14.65
C SER A 148 -0.82 7.90 13.36
N THR A 149 -0.69 8.76 12.35
CA THR A 149 -1.38 8.67 11.05
C THR A 149 -0.42 9.12 9.94
N GLU A 150 -0.82 9.00 8.67
CA GLU A 150 -0.16 9.75 7.61
C GLU A 150 -0.26 11.26 7.85
N VAL A 151 0.66 12.03 7.25
CA VAL A 151 0.57 13.48 7.21
C VAL A 151 -0.64 13.88 6.36
N THR A 152 -1.52 14.69 6.93
CA THR A 152 -2.74 15.14 6.24
C THR A 152 -2.48 16.38 5.37
N ARG A 153 -3.38 16.64 4.43
CA ARG A 153 -3.30 17.82 3.55
C ARG A 153 -3.39 19.13 4.33
N SER A 154 -4.25 19.19 5.34
CA SER A 154 -4.36 20.37 6.21
C SER A 154 -3.03 20.67 6.89
N GLN A 155 -2.35 19.65 7.38
CA GLN A 155 -1.05 19.79 8.06
C GLN A 155 0.06 20.21 7.08
N TYR A 156 0.08 19.61 5.89
CA TYR A 156 1.03 19.99 4.85
C TYR A 156 0.78 21.42 4.35
N ALA A 157 -0.48 21.82 4.18
CA ALA A 157 -0.86 23.17 3.76
C ALA A 157 -0.45 24.24 4.79
N VAL A 158 -0.54 23.96 6.09
CA VAL A 158 -0.04 24.86 7.15
C VAL A 158 1.47 25.08 7.00
N TRP A 159 2.23 24.03 6.69
CA TRP A 159 3.67 24.16 6.41
C TRP A 159 3.94 24.93 5.13
N LEU A 160 3.26 24.64 4.02
CA LEU A 160 3.42 25.41 2.78
C LEU A 160 3.14 26.90 2.94
N ALA A 161 2.18 27.25 3.80
CA ALA A 161 1.85 28.64 4.10
C ALA A 161 3.01 29.41 4.78
N THR A 162 4.02 28.71 5.32
CA THR A 162 5.24 29.36 5.83
C THR A 162 6.25 29.69 4.73
N VAL A 163 5.94 29.36 3.47
CA VAL A 163 6.81 29.55 2.30
C VAL A 163 8.20 28.92 2.52
N PRO A 164 8.25 27.58 2.72
CA PRO A 164 9.51 26.90 2.98
C PRO A 164 10.50 27.10 1.83
N ALA A 165 11.75 27.42 2.19
CA ALA A 165 12.81 27.62 1.22
C ALA A 165 13.37 26.26 0.76
N ALA A 166 13.43 26.03 -0.55
CA ALA A 166 14.07 24.85 -1.14
C ALA A 166 15.60 24.84 -0.96
N THR A 167 16.19 25.97 -0.56
CA THR A 167 17.62 26.08 -0.25
C THR A 167 17.97 25.30 1.01
N GLY A 168 19.03 24.49 0.96
CA GLY A 168 19.49 23.69 2.11
C GLY A 168 19.00 22.24 2.10
N GLN A 169 18.26 21.84 1.08
CA GLN A 169 18.02 20.42 0.79
C GLN A 169 19.34 19.67 0.54
N SER A 170 19.32 18.34 0.72
CA SER A 170 20.46 17.50 0.40
C SER A 170 20.79 17.52 -1.09
N ALA A 171 22.01 17.13 -1.45
CA ALA A 171 22.44 17.07 -2.86
C ALA A 171 21.54 16.18 -3.72
N SER A 172 20.99 15.08 -3.16
CA SER A 172 20.04 14.20 -3.86
C SER A 172 18.68 14.86 -4.16
N CYS A 173 18.41 16.02 -3.58
CA CYS A 173 17.18 16.80 -3.73
C CYS A 173 17.44 18.18 -4.35
N SER A 174 18.63 18.45 -4.91
CA SER A 174 18.96 19.76 -5.48
C SER A 174 18.14 20.14 -6.71
N TRP A 175 17.48 19.18 -7.34
CA TRP A 175 16.57 19.37 -8.46
C TRP A 175 15.16 19.77 -8.00
N ASN A 176 14.81 19.55 -6.73
CA ASN A 176 13.51 19.92 -6.19
C ASN A 176 13.54 21.39 -5.78
N VAL A 177 12.82 22.24 -6.50
CA VAL A 177 12.92 23.71 -6.39
C VAL A 177 11.75 24.36 -5.68
N ASP A 178 10.68 23.61 -5.44
CA ASP A 178 9.53 24.02 -4.64
C ASP A 178 8.97 22.77 -3.91
N PHE A 179 7.99 22.96 -3.03
CA PHE A 179 7.40 21.87 -2.25
C PHE A 179 5.90 21.72 -2.54
N ALA A 180 5.42 22.34 -3.62
CA ALA A 180 4.01 22.29 -3.96
C ALA A 180 3.65 20.89 -4.48
N PRO A 181 2.57 20.25 -3.98
CA PRO A 181 2.15 18.96 -4.52
C PRO A 181 1.87 19.08 -6.00
N SER A 182 2.22 18.04 -6.77
CA SER A 182 2.04 18.01 -8.21
C SER A 182 0.57 18.28 -8.59
N ALA A 183 0.31 19.42 -9.24
CA ALA A 183 -1.04 19.84 -9.58
C ALA A 183 -1.75 18.86 -10.52
N SER A 184 -1.01 18.25 -11.47
CA SER A 184 -1.55 17.24 -12.37
C SER A 184 -1.91 15.96 -11.64
N CYS A 185 -1.09 15.53 -10.68
CA CYS A 185 -1.37 14.39 -9.83
C CYS A 185 -2.58 14.64 -8.91
N MET A 186 -2.63 15.82 -8.28
CA MET A 186 -3.74 16.22 -7.40
C MET A 186 -5.08 16.35 -8.15
N GLY A 187 -5.05 16.51 -9.47
CA GLY A 187 -6.22 16.52 -10.34
C GLY A 187 -6.73 15.12 -10.75
N ALA A 188 -6.05 14.04 -10.36
CA ALA A 188 -6.49 12.69 -10.68
C ALA A 188 -7.80 12.34 -9.97
N ALA A 189 -8.70 11.61 -10.65
CA ALA A 189 -10.02 11.27 -10.14
C ALA A 189 -10.01 10.44 -8.84
N SER A 190 -8.91 9.74 -8.56
CA SER A 190 -8.72 8.97 -7.32
C SER A 190 -8.29 9.83 -6.12
N VAL A 191 -7.90 11.08 -6.33
CA VAL A 191 -7.57 12.03 -5.25
C VAL A 191 -8.87 12.67 -4.77
N CYS A 192 -9.18 12.54 -3.48
CA CYS A 192 -10.33 13.23 -2.86
C CYS A 192 -10.28 14.74 -3.21
N ALA A 193 -11.39 15.30 -3.69
CA ALA A 193 -11.50 16.72 -3.99
C ALA A 193 -12.70 17.35 -3.29
N GLY A 194 -12.59 18.63 -2.94
CA GLY A 194 -13.67 19.41 -2.34
C GLY A 194 -13.58 19.56 -0.82
N ALA A 195 -14.68 20.04 -0.24
CA ALA A 195 -14.80 20.24 1.21
C ALA A 195 -14.74 18.89 1.94
N GLY A 196 -13.92 18.78 2.97
CA GLY A 196 -13.76 17.57 3.78
C GLY A 196 -12.53 16.72 3.43
N CYS A 197 -11.76 17.05 2.39
CA CYS A 197 -10.55 16.30 2.05
C CYS A 197 -9.28 16.78 2.78
N GLY A 198 -9.40 17.76 3.70
CA GLY A 198 -8.25 18.29 4.46
C GLY A 198 -7.58 17.25 5.35
N ASP A 199 -8.38 16.32 5.90
CA ASP A 199 -7.91 15.28 6.81
C ASP A 199 -7.48 13.99 6.09
N HIS A 200 -7.50 13.97 4.75
CA HIS A 200 -6.93 12.87 3.97
C HIS A 200 -5.41 12.99 3.92
N PRO A 201 -4.68 11.89 3.65
CA PRO A 201 -3.24 11.93 3.42
C PRO A 201 -2.86 12.96 2.35
N GLN A 202 -1.77 13.68 2.60
CA GLN A 202 -1.08 14.43 1.58
C GLN A 202 -0.38 13.43 0.66
N VAL A 203 -0.92 13.33 -0.55
CA VAL A 203 -0.37 12.52 -1.65
C VAL A 203 0.23 13.44 -2.71
N CYS A 204 0.72 12.89 -3.82
CA CYS A 204 1.24 13.70 -4.93
C CYS A 204 2.40 14.64 -4.55
N VAL A 205 3.18 14.22 -3.56
CA VAL A 205 4.44 14.84 -3.15
C VAL A 205 5.56 13.84 -3.39
N ASP A 206 6.74 14.36 -3.70
CA ASP A 206 7.89 13.51 -3.92
C ASP A 206 8.60 13.16 -2.60
N TRP A 207 9.67 12.38 -2.67
CA TRP A 207 10.41 11.98 -1.46
C TRP A 207 11.10 13.16 -0.77
N CYS A 208 11.59 14.14 -1.55
CA CYS A 208 12.29 15.31 -1.04
C CYS A 208 11.33 16.24 -0.27
N ASP A 209 10.10 16.40 -0.77
CA ASP A 209 9.00 17.06 -0.09
C ASP A 209 8.71 16.43 1.28
N ALA A 210 8.59 15.09 1.32
CA ALA A 210 8.33 14.34 2.54
C ALA A 210 9.44 14.53 3.59
N VAL A 211 10.71 14.48 3.15
CA VAL A 211 11.87 14.74 4.03
C VAL A 211 11.86 16.17 4.55
N ALA A 212 11.61 17.16 3.68
CA ALA A 212 11.60 18.56 4.04
C ALA A 212 10.48 18.89 5.04
N TYR A 213 9.27 18.37 4.82
CA TYR A 213 8.16 18.51 5.76
C TYR A 213 8.51 17.92 7.12
N CYS A 214 8.99 16.66 7.16
CA CYS A 214 9.29 16.01 8.42
C CYS A 214 10.37 16.77 9.21
N ALA A 215 11.42 17.26 8.52
CA ALA A 215 12.44 18.10 9.15
C ALA A 215 11.86 19.41 9.71
N ALA A 216 10.98 20.07 8.96
CA ALA A 216 10.36 21.34 9.37
C ALA A 216 9.48 21.20 10.62
N VAL A 217 8.86 20.05 10.83
CA VAL A 217 8.07 19.76 12.04
C VAL A 217 8.89 19.13 13.18
N GLY A 218 10.22 19.16 13.08
CA GLY A 218 11.13 18.67 14.13
C GLY A 218 11.22 17.14 14.21
N LYS A 219 10.93 16.46 13.11
CA LYS A 219 10.95 14.99 12.96
C LYS A 219 11.87 14.64 11.79
N ARG A 220 11.75 13.41 11.28
CA ARG A 220 12.39 12.95 10.05
C ARG A 220 11.49 11.97 9.31
N LEU A 221 11.74 11.75 8.04
CA LEU A 221 11.10 10.63 7.34
C LEU A 221 11.49 9.32 8.03
N CYS A 222 10.54 8.40 8.15
CA CYS A 222 10.78 7.12 8.82
C CYS A 222 11.86 6.32 8.10
N GLY A 223 12.82 5.81 8.86
CA GLY A 223 13.99 5.10 8.33
C GLY A 223 14.54 4.11 9.35
N GLN A 224 15.86 4.07 9.51
CA GLN A 224 16.52 3.14 10.41
C GLN A 224 16.16 3.40 11.88
N VAL A 225 15.95 2.35 12.67
CA VAL A 225 15.86 2.45 14.14
C VAL A 225 17.15 3.07 14.70
N GLY A 226 17.00 4.10 15.54
CA GLY A 226 18.13 4.87 16.07
C GLY A 226 18.61 6.04 15.21
N GLY A 227 18.06 6.25 14.01
CA GLY A 227 18.39 7.39 13.16
C GLY A 227 18.93 7.00 11.78
N GLY A 228 18.71 7.87 10.78
CA GLY A 228 19.20 7.70 9.42
C GLY A 228 18.32 6.81 8.54
N ALA A 229 18.84 6.49 7.35
CA ALA A 229 18.15 5.73 6.32
C ALA A 229 18.17 4.22 6.60
N THR A 230 17.04 3.54 6.40
CA THR A 230 16.98 2.08 6.47
C THR A 230 17.93 1.49 5.42
N PRO A 231 18.82 0.54 5.78
CA PRO A 231 19.63 -0.14 4.78
C PRO A 231 18.73 -0.82 3.73
N TRP A 232 19.06 -0.67 2.45
CA TRP A 232 18.20 -1.08 1.34
C TRP A 232 17.67 -2.52 1.45
N GLY A 233 18.52 -3.47 1.84
CA GLY A 233 18.15 -4.89 2.00
C GLY A 233 17.42 -5.23 3.31
N SER A 234 17.29 -4.29 4.24
CA SER A 234 16.76 -4.49 5.59
C SER A 234 15.31 -4.04 5.76
N TYR A 235 14.60 -3.76 4.68
CA TYR A 235 13.22 -3.25 4.70
C TYR A 235 12.24 -4.13 5.50
N ALA A 236 12.40 -5.46 5.45
CA ALA A 236 11.56 -6.41 6.16
C ALA A 236 12.07 -6.75 7.58
N GLN A 237 13.13 -6.09 8.06
CA GLN A 237 13.71 -6.33 9.38
C GLN A 237 13.18 -5.30 10.38
N SER A 238 12.35 -5.73 11.32
CA SER A 238 11.79 -4.86 12.37
C SER A 238 12.85 -4.27 13.30
N ALA A 239 13.99 -4.94 13.49
CA ALA A 239 15.11 -4.38 14.26
C ALA A 239 15.81 -3.22 13.54
N SER A 240 15.66 -3.13 12.21
CA SER A 240 16.39 -2.18 11.37
C SER A 240 15.49 -1.03 10.92
N SER A 241 14.24 -1.27 10.51
CA SER A 241 13.32 -0.26 9.98
C SER A 241 12.27 0.14 11.00
N GLN A 242 12.16 1.44 11.28
CA GLN A 242 11.11 2.01 12.13
C GLN A 242 9.71 1.71 11.56
N TRP A 243 9.55 1.86 10.25
CA TRP A 243 8.28 1.60 9.57
C TRP A 243 7.87 0.12 9.73
N MET A 244 8.80 -0.80 9.48
CA MET A 244 8.55 -2.24 9.63
C MET A 244 8.24 -2.60 11.08
N ALA A 245 8.99 -2.06 12.04
CA ALA A 245 8.76 -2.29 13.47
C ALA A 245 7.36 -1.83 13.89
N ALA A 246 6.95 -0.63 13.47
CA ALA A 246 5.66 -0.05 13.78
C ALA A 246 4.50 -0.86 13.17
N CYS A 247 4.57 -1.18 11.87
CA CYS A 247 3.51 -1.92 11.19
C CYS A 247 3.37 -3.35 11.75
N SER A 248 4.49 -4.07 11.91
CA SER A 248 4.44 -5.51 12.22
C SER A 248 4.40 -5.84 13.71
N ALA A 249 4.25 -4.83 14.59
CA ALA A 249 4.43 -4.98 16.03
C ALA A 249 5.76 -5.69 16.36
N SER A 250 6.87 -5.14 15.84
CA SER A 250 8.22 -5.70 15.86
C SER A 250 8.35 -7.13 15.30
N GLY A 251 7.55 -7.48 14.31
CA GLY A 251 7.58 -8.77 13.60
C GLY A 251 6.57 -9.80 14.11
N GLY A 252 5.75 -9.44 15.10
CA GLY A 252 4.70 -10.32 15.63
C GLY A 252 3.47 -10.47 14.72
N GLN A 253 3.30 -9.59 13.72
CA GLN A 253 2.07 -9.47 12.93
C GLN A 253 2.36 -9.27 11.43
N LYS A 254 1.45 -9.77 10.58
CA LYS A 254 1.54 -9.68 9.12
C LYS A 254 1.01 -8.36 8.57
N TYR A 255 -0.01 -7.80 9.20
CA TYR A 255 -0.63 -6.51 8.90
C TYR A 255 -0.62 -5.67 10.17
N ALA A 256 -0.83 -4.36 10.04
CA ALA A 256 -0.90 -3.43 11.17
C ALA A 256 -1.83 -3.92 12.29
N PHE A 257 -2.96 -4.50 11.90
CA PHE A 257 -4.06 -4.90 12.78
C PHE A 257 -4.04 -6.39 13.16
N GLY A 258 -3.05 -7.18 12.73
CA GLY A 258 -2.98 -8.59 13.09
C GLY A 258 -2.41 -9.54 12.04
N ASN A 259 -2.60 -10.84 12.29
CA ASN A 259 -2.08 -11.91 11.43
C ASN A 259 -3.06 -12.38 10.34
N GLY A 260 -4.37 -12.25 10.58
CA GLY A 260 -5.41 -12.61 9.62
C GLY A 260 -5.69 -11.44 8.69
N TYR A 261 -5.76 -11.70 7.38
CA TYR A 261 -6.21 -10.68 6.44
C TYR A 261 -7.70 -10.37 6.68
N SER A 262 -8.04 -9.09 6.66
CA SER A 262 -9.42 -8.61 6.68
C SER A 262 -9.57 -7.51 5.64
N ALA A 263 -10.39 -7.76 4.62
CA ALA A 263 -10.66 -6.80 3.56
C ALA A 263 -11.35 -5.52 4.08
N VAL A 264 -11.98 -5.58 5.26
CA VAL A 264 -12.72 -4.46 5.86
C VAL A 264 -11.96 -3.77 6.98
N ALA A 265 -10.76 -4.24 7.36
CA ALA A 265 -10.02 -3.64 8.47
C ALA A 265 -9.45 -2.27 8.13
N CYS A 266 -8.96 -2.12 6.90
CA CYS A 266 -8.26 -0.93 6.41
C CYS A 266 -8.78 -0.51 5.04
N ASN A 267 -8.45 0.71 4.62
CA ASN A 267 -8.77 1.20 3.28
C ASN A 267 -7.86 0.54 2.23
N GLY A 268 -8.11 -0.73 1.95
CA GLY A 268 -7.43 -1.55 0.96
C GLY A 268 -8.22 -1.68 -0.35
N PRO A 269 -7.62 -2.26 -1.40
CA PRO A 269 -8.32 -2.43 -2.67
C PRO A 269 -9.56 -3.32 -2.58
N ASP A 270 -9.55 -4.30 -1.68
CA ASP A 270 -10.67 -5.22 -1.48
C ASP A 270 -11.76 -4.66 -0.54
N HIS A 271 -11.57 -3.46 0.02
CA HIS A 271 -12.55 -2.91 0.95
C HIS A 271 -13.85 -2.56 0.19
N PRO A 272 -15.01 -3.12 0.58
CA PRO A 272 -16.24 -3.02 -0.21
C PRO A 272 -16.87 -1.61 -0.20
N ALA A 273 -16.60 -0.79 0.81
CA ALA A 273 -17.11 0.59 0.88
C ALA A 273 -16.11 1.65 0.41
N THR A 274 -14.82 1.56 0.79
CA THR A 274 -13.82 2.62 0.55
C THR A 274 -12.78 2.26 -0.49
N GLY A 275 -12.60 0.96 -0.76
CA GLY A 275 -11.59 0.44 -1.68
C GLY A 275 -12.00 0.55 -3.13
N CYS A 276 -11.08 0.16 -4.02
CA CYS A 276 -11.35 0.14 -5.44
C CYS A 276 -12.35 -0.92 -5.89
N ALA A 277 -12.37 -2.10 -5.24
CA ALA A 277 -13.39 -3.12 -5.49
C ALA A 277 -14.81 -2.63 -5.17
N GLY A 278 -14.95 -1.68 -4.23
CA GLY A 278 -16.21 -1.01 -3.89
C GLY A 278 -16.60 0.16 -4.78
N GLY A 279 -15.73 0.54 -5.74
CA GLY A 279 -15.96 1.66 -6.65
C GLY A 279 -15.68 3.06 -6.08
N SER A 280 -15.21 3.17 -4.83
CA SER A 280 -14.84 4.48 -4.26
C SER A 280 -13.45 4.93 -4.71
N CYS A 281 -12.47 4.01 -4.80
CA CYS A 281 -11.12 4.25 -5.33
C CYS A 281 -10.47 5.57 -4.87
N THR A 282 -10.49 5.88 -3.57
CA THR A 282 -9.83 7.08 -3.03
C THR A 282 -9.32 6.86 -1.60
N THR A 283 -8.45 7.75 -1.14
CA THR A 283 -8.02 7.78 0.27
C THR A 283 -9.21 8.06 1.18
N GLN A 284 -9.10 7.64 2.43
CA GLN A 284 -10.00 8.05 3.51
C GLN A 284 -9.28 9.08 4.40
N GLN A 285 -10.04 9.73 5.27
CA GLN A 285 -9.48 10.55 6.34
C GLN A 285 -8.50 9.70 7.18
N ALA A 286 -7.35 10.26 7.50
CA ALA A 286 -6.31 9.55 8.24
C ALA A 286 -6.81 9.19 9.65
N GLY A 287 -6.59 7.96 10.07
CA GLY A 287 -7.02 7.40 11.35
C GLY A 287 -8.53 7.12 11.48
N VAL A 288 -9.32 7.25 10.40
CA VAL A 288 -10.79 7.12 10.51
C VAL A 288 -11.23 5.67 10.77
N LEU A 289 -10.56 4.70 10.13
CA LEU A 289 -10.89 3.29 10.28
C LEU A 289 -10.26 2.74 11.56
N GLN A 290 -11.05 2.69 12.62
CA GLN A 290 -10.56 2.26 13.95
C GLN A 290 -10.03 0.82 13.99
N SER A 291 -10.44 -0.01 13.04
CA SER A 291 -9.90 -1.37 12.84
C SER A 291 -8.53 -1.39 12.18
N CYS A 292 -8.08 -0.29 11.58
CA CYS A 292 -6.81 -0.17 10.87
C CYS A 292 -5.72 0.43 11.77
N GLN A 293 -5.49 -0.17 12.94
CA GLN A 293 -4.45 0.30 13.84
C GLN A 293 -3.62 -0.84 14.42
N GLY A 294 -2.42 -0.49 14.89
CA GLY A 294 -1.57 -1.36 15.69
C GLY A 294 -2.27 -1.90 16.94
N THR A 295 -1.73 -2.98 17.49
CA THR A 295 -2.30 -3.62 18.68
C THR A 295 -1.32 -3.59 19.85
N GLY A 296 -1.83 -3.68 21.08
CA GLY A 296 -0.99 -3.66 22.29
C GLY A 296 -0.17 -2.37 22.39
N ALA A 297 1.15 -2.50 22.52
CA ALA A 297 2.07 -1.35 22.62
C ALA A 297 2.19 -0.52 21.31
N TYR A 298 1.56 -0.96 20.23
CA TYR A 298 1.52 -0.28 18.93
C TYR A 298 0.15 0.36 18.65
N ALA A 299 -0.79 0.28 19.61
CA ALA A 299 -2.10 0.92 19.48
C ALA A 299 -1.95 2.45 19.30
N GLY A 300 -2.87 3.04 18.53
CA GLY A 300 -2.81 4.45 18.15
C GLY A 300 -1.95 4.76 16.93
N VAL A 301 -1.25 3.78 16.35
CA VAL A 301 -0.63 3.90 15.02
C VAL A 301 -1.60 3.34 13.98
N PHE A 302 -2.17 4.21 13.16
CA PHE A 302 -3.19 3.91 12.16
C PHE A 302 -2.60 3.81 10.76
N ASP A 303 -3.33 3.14 9.87
CA ASP A 303 -3.18 3.18 8.42
C ASP A 303 -1.83 2.70 7.87
N MET A 304 -1.06 1.94 8.66
CA MET A 304 0.19 1.30 8.18
C MET A 304 -0.06 0.17 7.14
N SER A 305 -1.33 -0.19 6.90
CA SER A 305 -1.76 -1.18 5.91
C SER A 305 -2.86 -0.58 5.03
N GLY A 306 -2.51 -0.01 3.88
CA GLY A 306 -3.47 0.60 2.95
C GLY A 306 -3.62 2.10 3.16
N ASN A 307 -4.77 2.64 2.76
CA ASN A 307 -5.01 4.07 2.60
C ASN A 307 -4.03 4.69 1.59
N ALA A 308 -2.88 5.21 2.01
CA ALA A 308 -1.80 5.61 1.12
C ALA A 308 -0.55 4.75 1.34
N GLN A 309 0.17 4.45 0.26
CA GLN A 309 1.56 3.99 0.39
C GLN A 309 2.39 5.11 1.03
N GLU A 310 3.49 4.74 1.65
CA GLU A 310 4.30 5.70 2.40
C GLU A 310 5.76 5.68 1.97
N TRP A 311 6.30 6.86 1.67
CA TRP A 311 7.73 7.07 1.52
C TRP A 311 8.51 6.61 2.76
N GLU A 312 9.59 5.86 2.54
CA GLU A 312 10.59 5.54 3.56
C GLU A 312 11.92 6.24 3.24
N ASP A 313 12.68 6.62 4.27
CA ASP A 313 14.07 7.06 4.15
C ASP A 313 14.95 5.85 3.81
N SER A 314 14.88 5.42 2.55
CA SER A 314 15.63 4.29 2.00
C SER A 314 15.64 4.41 0.47
N CYS A 315 16.75 4.87 -0.08
CA CYS A 315 16.95 4.99 -1.52
C CYS A 315 18.19 4.20 -1.96
N ASN A 316 18.21 3.71 -3.20
CA ASN A 316 19.32 2.93 -3.74
C ASN A 316 20.52 3.79 -4.20
N GLY A 317 20.41 5.11 -4.09
CA GLY A 317 21.38 6.06 -4.58
C GLY A 317 21.21 7.44 -3.93
N LEU A 318 22.13 8.34 -4.30
CA LEU A 318 22.19 9.74 -3.86
C LEU A 318 22.33 10.69 -5.05
N GLN A 319 22.07 10.21 -6.27
CA GLN A 319 22.37 10.93 -7.51
C GLN A 319 21.29 11.96 -7.88
N GLY A 320 20.05 11.76 -7.44
CA GLY A 320 18.96 12.70 -7.72
C GLY A 320 17.59 12.05 -7.87
N GLY A 321 16.72 12.69 -8.66
CA GLY A 321 15.31 12.31 -8.81
C GLY A 321 15.10 10.91 -9.36
N ALA A 322 16.03 10.40 -10.15
CA ALA A 322 15.95 9.07 -10.74
C ALA A 322 16.35 7.91 -9.79
N ASP A 323 16.89 8.20 -8.61
CA ASP A 323 17.16 7.17 -7.61
C ASP A 323 15.85 6.47 -7.23
N LEU A 324 15.89 5.16 -7.01
CA LEU A 324 14.73 4.42 -6.52
C LEU A 324 14.68 4.52 -5.00
N CYS A 325 13.53 4.91 -4.47
CA CYS A 325 13.25 4.97 -3.04
C CYS A 325 12.13 4.01 -2.68
N GLN A 326 12.19 3.46 -1.47
CA GLN A 326 11.21 2.49 -0.99
C GLN A 326 9.90 3.16 -0.62
N VAL A 327 8.81 2.45 -0.91
CA VAL A 327 7.47 2.80 -0.46
C VAL A 327 6.83 1.59 0.21
N ARG A 328 6.03 1.84 1.24
CA ARG A 328 5.55 0.80 2.16
C ARG A 328 4.03 0.83 2.32
N GLY A 329 3.46 -0.20 2.95
CA GLY A 329 2.07 -0.24 3.43
C GLY A 329 1.00 -0.62 2.41
N GLY A 330 1.23 -0.39 1.13
CA GLY A 330 0.18 -0.50 0.11
C GLY A 330 -0.85 0.63 0.24
N ALA A 331 -1.83 0.68 -0.65
CA ALA A 331 -2.83 1.75 -0.73
C ALA A 331 -4.23 1.22 -1.09
N PHE A 332 -5.22 2.11 -1.09
CA PHE A 332 -6.60 1.83 -1.53
C PHE A 332 -6.69 1.27 -2.97
N SER A 333 -5.69 1.53 -3.81
CA SER A 333 -5.62 1.16 -5.22
C SER A 333 -4.60 0.08 -5.53
N SER A 334 -3.99 -0.54 -4.51
CA SER A 334 -3.06 -1.66 -4.73
C SER A 334 -3.77 -2.84 -5.43
N GLY A 335 -3.00 -3.78 -5.99
CA GLY A 335 -3.58 -4.91 -6.73
C GLY A 335 -4.37 -5.87 -5.84
N ASP A 336 -3.68 -6.84 -5.22
CA ASP A 336 -4.27 -7.80 -4.28
C ASP A 336 -4.02 -7.33 -2.84
N GLY A 337 -5.07 -6.95 -2.12
CA GLY A 337 -4.94 -6.40 -0.76
C GLY A 337 -4.30 -7.39 0.22
N LYS A 338 -4.52 -8.70 0.03
CA LYS A 338 -3.96 -9.73 0.90
C LYS A 338 -2.43 -9.85 0.78
N SER A 339 -1.86 -9.56 -0.37
CA SER A 339 -0.39 -9.60 -0.54
C SER A 339 0.24 -8.23 -0.34
N THR A 340 -0.40 -7.17 -0.83
CA THR A 340 0.19 -5.83 -0.91
C THR A 340 0.12 -5.04 0.40
N LEU A 341 -0.89 -5.27 1.25
CA LEU A 341 -1.05 -4.53 2.51
C LEU A 341 -0.25 -5.10 3.69
N ARG A 342 0.51 -6.17 3.47
CA ARG A 342 1.35 -6.78 4.50
C ARG A 342 2.49 -5.84 4.85
N CYS A 343 2.87 -5.79 6.13
CA CYS A 343 4.01 -4.98 6.59
C CYS A 343 5.32 -5.39 5.90
N SER A 344 5.46 -6.71 5.67
CA SER A 344 6.58 -7.32 4.96
C SER A 344 6.24 -7.62 3.50
N SER A 345 5.31 -6.88 2.87
CA SER A 345 5.13 -6.97 1.41
C SER A 345 6.49 -6.74 0.74
N GLY A 346 6.69 -7.34 -0.44
CA GLY A 346 7.99 -7.32 -1.11
C GLY A 346 8.50 -5.89 -1.35
N LEU A 347 9.78 -5.77 -1.70
CA LEU A 347 10.40 -4.48 -1.98
C LEU A 347 9.65 -3.73 -3.11
N VAL A 348 8.89 -2.69 -2.74
CA VAL A 348 8.24 -1.77 -3.67
C VAL A 348 9.04 -0.48 -3.70
N THR A 349 9.37 -0.04 -4.91
CA THR A 349 10.21 1.13 -5.12
C THR A 349 9.69 1.97 -6.26
N VAL A 350 9.81 3.28 -6.13
CA VAL A 350 9.52 4.25 -7.18
C VAL A 350 10.65 5.27 -7.25
N ARG A 351 10.71 6.09 -8.30
CA ARG A 351 11.74 7.13 -8.40
C ARG A 351 11.54 8.20 -7.32
N ARG A 352 12.62 8.76 -6.80
CA ARG A 352 12.60 9.83 -5.78
C ARG A 352 11.72 11.02 -6.18
N ASP A 353 11.65 11.32 -7.48
CA ASP A 353 10.84 12.40 -8.07
C ASP A 353 9.40 11.98 -8.47
N THR A 354 8.95 10.82 -8.02
CA THR A 354 7.58 10.36 -8.28
C THR A 354 6.59 11.14 -7.43
N ALA A 355 5.50 11.62 -8.03
CA ALA A 355 4.31 12.06 -7.33
C ALA A 355 3.15 11.17 -7.77
N ASP A 356 2.51 10.48 -6.82
CA ASP A 356 1.45 9.48 -7.11
C ASP A 356 0.19 9.74 -6.26
N PRO A 357 -1.04 9.57 -6.82
CA PRO A 357 -2.31 9.77 -6.11
C PRO A 357 -2.51 8.89 -4.87
N ALA A 358 -1.77 7.80 -4.76
CA ALA A 358 -1.87 6.81 -3.71
C ALA A 358 -0.58 6.69 -2.88
N LEU A 359 0.32 7.69 -2.97
CA LEU A 359 1.58 7.74 -2.25
C LEU A 359 1.67 9.02 -1.41
N GLY A 360 1.71 8.85 -0.11
CA GLY A 360 1.97 9.89 0.88
C GLY A 360 3.16 9.51 1.76
N PHE A 361 3.11 9.91 3.02
CA PHE A 361 4.20 9.67 3.98
C PHE A 361 3.76 9.91 5.42
N ARG A 362 4.62 9.49 6.35
CA ARG A 362 4.54 9.83 7.77
C ARG A 362 5.92 10.06 8.35
N CYS A 363 6.00 10.80 9.45
CA CYS A 363 7.28 11.11 10.09
C CYS A 363 7.56 10.22 11.30
N CYS A 364 8.84 10.14 11.66
CA CYS A 364 9.35 9.43 12.82
C CYS A 364 10.32 10.32 13.61
N SER A 365 10.57 9.94 14.87
CA SER A 365 11.66 10.44 15.72
C SER A 365 12.47 9.25 16.25
N PRO A 366 13.81 9.30 16.31
CA PRO A 366 14.58 8.40 17.16
C PRO A 366 14.24 8.58 18.64
#